data_AF-A0A357Z2A4-F1
#
_entry.id   AF-A0A357Z2A4-F1
#
_cell.length_a   1.000
_cell.length_b   1.000
_cell.length_c   1.000
_cell.angle_alpha   90.00
_cell.angle_beta   90.00
_cell.angle_gamma   90.00
#
_symmetry.space_group_name_H-M   'P 1'
#
loop_
_entity.id
_entity.type
_entity.pdbx_description
1 polymer ?
#
loop_
_entity_poly.entity_id
_entity_poly.type
_entity_poly.pdbx_seq_one_letter_code
_entity_poly.pdbx_strand_id
1 'polypeptide(L)'
;MAAYESLKLEKGMYGAPGKSFTQVLEGLDPSARYEGTPLEGLDAYQRQLKRFGIHAGGPGSDRIEKFFQTGDSAALFPEYVARSVRQGMEQADLLPSLTATVTEVDSMDYRTIASVPTEDDRSLKAV
;
A
#
# COMPACT_ATOMS: atom_id res chain seq x y z
N MET A 1 -11.25 -7.06 -25.17
CA MET A 1 -9.77 -6.96 -25.12
C MET A 1 -9.40 -5.49 -25.15
N ALA A 2 -8.44 -5.09 -24.30
CA ALA A 2 -8.01 -3.73 -23.95
C ALA A 2 -8.94 -2.97 -22.96
N ALA A 3 -8.80 -3.24 -21.66
CA ALA A 3 -9.30 -2.34 -20.60
C ALA A 3 -8.14 -1.53 -20.00
N TYR A 4 -7.04 -2.19 -19.62
CA TYR A 4 -5.87 -1.51 -19.05
C TYR A 4 -4.96 -0.81 -20.08
N GLU A 5 -4.86 -1.32 -21.31
CA GLU A 5 -3.94 -0.84 -22.37
C GLU A 5 -4.33 0.50 -23.00
N SER A 6 -5.60 0.89 -22.90
CA SER A 6 -6.14 2.14 -23.45
C SER A 6 -6.49 3.16 -22.37
N LEU A 7 -6.24 2.84 -21.09
CA LEU A 7 -6.61 3.70 -19.98
C LEU A 7 -5.70 4.94 -19.94
N LYS A 8 -6.28 6.13 -20.00
CA LYS A 8 -5.52 7.37 -19.92
C LYS A 8 -5.25 7.71 -18.46
N LEU A 9 -3.98 7.83 -18.08
CA LEU A 9 -3.59 8.14 -16.72
C LEU A 9 -3.50 9.66 -16.54
N GLU A 10 -4.24 10.18 -15.56
CA GLU A 10 -4.31 11.63 -15.33
C GLU A 10 -4.00 11.94 -13.87
N LYS A 11 -3.27 13.04 -13.62
CA LYS A 11 -2.99 13.51 -12.26
C LYS A 11 -4.26 13.77 -11.44
N GLY A 12 -5.37 14.11 -12.11
CA GLY A 12 -6.67 14.31 -11.46
C GLY A 12 -7.23 13.08 -10.75
N MET A 13 -6.76 11.88 -11.10
CA MET A 13 -7.18 10.63 -10.44
C MET A 13 -6.80 10.59 -8.94
N TYR A 14 -5.77 11.32 -8.53
CA TYR A 14 -5.40 11.47 -7.11
C TYR A 14 -6.36 12.35 -6.31
N GLY A 15 -7.22 13.14 -6.98
CA GLY A 15 -8.19 14.02 -6.34
C GLY A 15 -9.51 13.35 -5.98
N ALA A 16 -9.68 12.05 -6.25
CA ALA A 16 -10.93 11.34 -5.97
C ALA A 16 -11.20 11.28 -4.45
N PRO A 17 -12.32 11.85 -3.96
CA PRO A 17 -12.61 11.89 -2.52
C PRO A 17 -12.69 10.49 -1.93
N GLY A 18 -11.90 10.24 -0.87
CA GLY A 18 -11.92 8.98 -0.12
C GLY A 18 -11.39 7.76 -0.87
N LYS A 19 -10.69 7.95 -2.01
CA LYS A 19 -10.12 6.84 -2.78
C LYS A 19 -8.64 7.07 -3.06
N SER A 20 -7.84 6.04 -2.87
CA SER A 20 -6.48 5.97 -3.38
C SER A 20 -6.47 5.87 -4.91
N PHE A 21 -5.35 6.23 -5.53
CA PHE A 21 -5.17 6.13 -6.97
C PHE A 21 -5.41 4.70 -7.48
N THR A 22 -4.89 3.69 -6.77
CA THR A 22 -5.15 2.28 -7.07
C THR A 22 -6.65 1.95 -7.04
N GLN A 23 -7.39 2.41 -6.04
CA GLN A 23 -8.84 2.17 -5.97
C GLN A 23 -9.62 2.85 -7.10
N VAL A 24 -9.16 4.01 -7.56
CA VAL A 24 -9.71 4.66 -8.77
C VAL A 24 -9.45 3.80 -10.00
N LEU A 25 -8.23 3.28 -10.15
CA LEU A 25 -7.87 2.39 -11.25
C LEU A 25 -8.69 1.09 -11.23
N GLU A 26 -8.89 0.46 -10.07
CA GLU A 26 -9.74 -0.74 -9.92
C GLU A 26 -11.20 -0.47 -10.32
N GLY A 27 -11.70 0.75 -10.12
CA GLY A 27 -13.04 1.13 -10.58
C GLY A 27 -13.17 1.16 -12.11
N LEU A 28 -12.09 1.52 -12.81
CA LEU A 28 -12.04 1.61 -14.28
C LEU A 28 -11.66 0.28 -14.93
N ASP A 29 -10.75 -0.45 -14.30
CA ASP A 29 -10.18 -1.71 -14.73
C ASP A 29 -10.22 -2.75 -13.60
N PRO A 30 -11.40 -3.36 -13.31
CA PRO A 30 -11.56 -4.27 -12.19
C PRO A 30 -10.74 -5.55 -12.34
N SER A 31 -10.06 -5.95 -11.26
CA SER A 31 -9.27 -7.18 -11.23
C SER A 31 -10.06 -8.46 -11.52
N ALA A 32 -11.37 -8.51 -11.19
CA ALA A 32 -12.25 -9.63 -11.52
C ALA A 32 -12.34 -9.95 -13.03
N ARG A 33 -12.02 -8.98 -13.90
CA ARG A 33 -12.01 -9.21 -15.36
C ARG A 33 -10.81 -10.03 -15.84
N TYR A 34 -9.83 -10.27 -14.98
CA TYR A 34 -8.58 -10.94 -15.30
C TYR A 34 -8.46 -12.34 -14.68
N GLU A 35 -9.51 -12.84 -14.03
CA GLU A 35 -9.56 -14.22 -13.53
C GLU A 35 -9.36 -15.23 -14.69
N GLY A 36 -8.49 -16.22 -14.49
CA GLY A 36 -8.13 -17.21 -15.52
C GLY A 36 -7.23 -16.66 -16.63
N THR A 37 -6.76 -15.41 -16.53
CA THR A 37 -5.81 -14.82 -17.49
C THR A 37 -4.39 -14.78 -16.93
N PRO A 38 -3.35 -14.60 -17.78
CA PRO A 38 -1.98 -14.39 -17.30
C PRO A 38 -1.75 -13.12 -16.47
N LEU A 39 -2.78 -12.28 -16.32
CA LEU A 39 -2.78 -11.07 -15.50
C LEU A 39 -3.57 -11.25 -14.19
N GLU A 40 -4.05 -12.46 -13.91
CA GLU A 40 -4.65 -12.81 -12.63
C GLU A 40 -3.65 -12.56 -11.49
N GLY A 41 -4.15 -12.08 -10.36
CA GLY A 41 -3.35 -11.76 -9.17
C GLY A 41 -2.59 -10.43 -9.23
N LEU A 42 -2.55 -9.75 -10.37
CA LEU A 42 -2.12 -8.35 -10.43
C LEU A 42 -3.27 -7.43 -10.06
N ASP A 43 -3.00 -6.33 -9.36
CA ASP A 43 -3.95 -5.23 -9.21
C ASP A 43 -3.88 -4.26 -10.42
N ALA A 44 -4.82 -3.32 -10.50
CA ALA A 44 -4.94 -2.37 -11.60
C ALA A 44 -3.69 -1.49 -11.73
N TYR A 45 -3.04 -1.15 -10.63
CA TYR A 45 -1.81 -0.37 -10.64
C TYR A 45 -0.63 -1.17 -11.22
N GLN A 46 -0.46 -2.41 -10.80
CA GLN A 46 0.56 -3.34 -11.31
C GLN A 46 0.36 -3.66 -12.79
N ARG A 47 -0.90 -3.76 -13.25
CA ARG A 47 -1.21 -3.86 -14.69
C ARG A 47 -0.73 -2.63 -15.45
N GLN A 48 -0.87 -1.42 -14.90
CA GLN A 48 -0.31 -0.21 -15.51
C GLN A 48 1.22 -0.21 -15.51
N LEU A 49 1.89 -0.64 -14.43
CA LEU A 49 3.35 -0.80 -14.42
C LEU A 49 3.81 -1.76 -15.54
N LYS A 50 3.13 -2.90 -15.67
CA LYS A 50 3.40 -3.88 -16.73
C LYS A 50 3.20 -3.30 -18.14
N ARG A 51 2.14 -2.51 -18.34
CA ARG A 51 1.86 -1.81 -19.61
C ARG A 51 3.00 -0.89 -20.03
N PHE A 52 3.56 -0.13 -19.10
CA PHE A 52 4.67 0.79 -19.37
C PHE A 52 6.05 0.12 -19.26
N GLY A 53 6.10 -1.20 -18.99
CA GLY A 53 7.33 -1.96 -18.82
C GLY A 53 8.19 -1.43 -17.67
N ILE A 54 7.56 -1.04 -16.56
CA ILE A 54 8.22 -0.54 -15.35
C ILE A 54 8.31 -1.68 -14.34
N HIS A 55 9.52 -2.06 -13.98
CA HIS A 55 9.81 -3.08 -12.97
C HIS A 55 10.06 -2.40 -11.62
N ALA A 56 9.02 -2.38 -10.78
CA ALA A 56 9.09 -1.81 -9.45
C ALA A 56 9.41 -2.89 -8.41
N GLY A 57 10.60 -2.82 -7.81
CA GLY A 57 11.06 -3.72 -6.75
C GLY A 57 11.82 -4.97 -7.23
N GLY A 58 12.59 -5.56 -6.32
CA GLY A 58 13.41 -6.75 -6.55
C GLY A 58 14.71 -6.51 -7.33
N PRO A 59 15.54 -7.56 -7.52
CA PRO A 59 16.73 -7.49 -8.36
C PRO A 59 16.35 -7.12 -9.79
N GLY A 60 17.00 -6.10 -10.35
CA GLY A 60 16.69 -5.62 -11.71
C GLY A 60 15.56 -4.60 -11.79
N SER A 61 15.17 -3.98 -10.66
CA SER A 61 14.22 -2.86 -10.67
C SER A 61 14.69 -1.71 -11.57
N ASP A 62 13.77 -1.14 -12.32
CA ASP A 62 14.03 0.01 -13.17
C ASP A 62 14.40 1.24 -12.34
N ARG A 63 15.20 2.13 -12.93
CA ARG A 63 15.48 3.43 -12.33
C ARG A 63 14.26 4.36 -12.41
N ILE A 64 14.24 5.36 -11.53
CA ILE A 64 13.13 6.33 -11.40
C ILE A 64 12.79 7.01 -12.72
N GLU A 65 13.78 7.27 -13.57
CA GLU A 65 13.62 7.91 -14.88
C GLU A 65 12.67 7.15 -15.80
N LYS A 66 12.49 5.84 -15.58
CA LYS A 66 11.54 5.00 -16.33
C LYS A 66 10.10 5.50 -16.21
N PHE A 67 9.71 6.02 -15.04
CA PHE A 67 8.37 6.60 -14.83
C PHE A 67 8.14 7.86 -15.66
N PHE A 68 9.20 8.58 -16.02
CA PHE A 68 9.11 9.87 -16.70
C PHE A 68 9.39 9.79 -18.20
N GLN A 69 9.50 8.58 -18.76
CA GLN A 69 9.67 8.37 -20.20
C GLN A 69 8.45 8.82 -21.01
N THR A 70 7.26 8.76 -20.41
CA THR A 70 6.02 9.26 -21.02
C THR A 70 5.26 10.13 -20.03
N GLY A 71 4.45 11.06 -20.54
CA GLY A 71 3.59 11.89 -19.68
C GLY A 71 2.59 11.06 -18.87
N ASP A 72 2.09 9.97 -19.44
CA ASP A 72 1.09 9.10 -18.83
C ASP A 72 1.70 8.24 -17.71
N SER A 73 2.89 7.66 -17.94
CA SER A 73 3.58 6.84 -16.92
C SER A 73 3.98 7.64 -15.68
N ALA A 74 4.19 8.96 -15.81
CA ALA A 74 4.57 9.81 -14.69
C ALA A 74 3.48 9.89 -13.61
N ALA A 75 2.21 9.65 -13.98
CA ALA A 75 1.11 9.57 -13.05
C ALA A 75 1.19 8.34 -12.12
N LEU A 76 2.01 7.33 -12.43
CA LEU A 76 2.17 6.13 -11.57
C LEU A 76 3.17 6.33 -10.43
N PHE A 77 4.00 7.37 -10.51
CA PHE A 77 5.12 7.57 -9.58
C PHE A 77 4.68 7.92 -8.15
N PRO A 78 3.71 8.82 -7.90
CA PRO A 78 3.29 9.11 -6.53
C PRO A 78 2.72 7.88 -5.81
N GLU A 79 2.02 7.00 -6.54
CA GLU A 79 1.50 5.75 -5.98
C GLU A 79 2.64 4.76 -5.66
N TYR A 80 3.68 4.69 -6.52
CA TYR A 80 4.88 3.89 -6.24
C TYR A 80 5.52 4.29 -4.91
N VAL A 81 5.69 5.60 -4.68
CA VAL A 81 6.28 6.13 -3.45
C VAL A 81 5.40 5.81 -2.25
N ALA A 82 4.08 6.05 -2.35
CA ALA A 82 3.14 5.78 -1.26
C ALA A 82 3.16 4.30 -0.84
N ARG A 83 3.20 3.38 -1.82
CA ARG A 83 3.31 1.94 -1.58
C ARG A 83 4.65 1.55 -0.97
N SER A 84 5.74 2.10 -1.48
CA SER A 84 7.09 1.83 -0.96
C SER A 84 7.24 2.27 0.50
N VAL A 85 6.70 3.44 0.85
CA VAL A 85 6.68 3.93 2.23
C VAL A 85 5.85 3.00 3.12
N ARG A 86 4.64 2.63 2.68
CA ARG A 86 3.77 1.73 3.44
C ARG A 86 4.41 0.35 3.67
N GLN A 87 5.00 -0.21 2.63
CA GLN A 87 5.74 -1.47 2.72
C GLN A 87 6.90 -1.35 3.72
N GLY A 88 7.64 -0.25 3.69
CA GLY A 88 8.71 0.01 4.66
C GLY A 88 8.18 0.11 6.10
N MET A 89 7.04 0.78 6.29
CA MET A 89 6.38 0.86 7.60
C MET A 89 5.92 -0.50 8.09
N GLU A 90 5.26 -1.30 7.25
CA GLU A 90 4.74 -2.62 7.61
C GLU A 90 5.86 -3.65 7.85
N GLN A 91 6.94 -3.63 7.06
CA GLN A 91 8.07 -4.55 7.24
C GLN A 91 8.94 -4.21 8.45
N ALA A 92 9.04 -2.94 8.81
CA ALA A 92 9.81 -2.48 9.96
C ALA A 92 8.97 -2.38 11.25
N ASP A 93 7.67 -2.69 11.20
CA ASP A 93 6.81 -2.61 12.36
C ASP A 93 7.13 -3.73 13.36
N LEU A 94 7.85 -3.36 14.41
CA LEU A 94 8.20 -4.25 15.52
C LEU A 94 7.07 -4.36 16.54
N LEU A 95 6.05 -3.48 16.51
CA LEU A 95 5.00 -3.47 17.51
C LEU A 95 4.28 -4.82 17.64
N PRO A 96 3.93 -5.54 16.56
CA PRO A 96 3.32 -6.87 16.65
C PRO A 96 4.20 -7.92 17.32
N SER A 97 5.53 -7.74 17.29
CA SER A 97 6.49 -8.64 17.95
C SER A 97 6.71 -8.30 19.43
N LEU A 98 6.40 -7.06 19.82
CA LEU A 98 6.56 -6.57 21.19
C LEU A 98 5.28 -6.71 22.01
N THR A 99 4.11 -6.65 21.37
CA THR A 99 2.81 -6.78 22.03
C THR A 99 2.49 -8.25 22.29
N ALA A 100 2.40 -8.63 23.57
CA ALA A 100 2.11 -10.01 23.96
C ALA A 100 0.64 -10.42 23.70
N THR A 101 -0.30 -9.48 23.84
CA THR A 101 -1.72 -9.68 23.61
C THR A 101 -2.31 -8.41 23.01
N VAL A 102 -3.05 -8.54 21.91
CA VAL A 102 -3.87 -7.46 21.33
C VAL A 102 -5.31 -7.71 21.73
N THR A 103 -5.93 -6.77 22.44
CA THR A 103 -7.35 -6.81 22.77
C THR A 103 -8.07 -5.78 21.91
N GLU A 104 -8.88 -6.25 20.98
CA GLU A 104 -9.75 -5.40 20.18
C GLU A 104 -10.97 -5.01 21.01
N VAL A 105 -11.16 -3.72 21.27
CA VAL A 105 -12.27 -3.21 22.08
C VAL A 105 -13.26 -2.52 21.16
N ASP A 106 -14.36 -3.22 20.83
CA ASP A 106 -15.50 -2.65 20.10
C ASP A 106 -16.48 -2.00 21.10
N SER A 107 -16.12 -0.82 21.61
CA SER A 107 -16.98 -0.04 22.51
C SER A 107 -17.03 1.42 22.05
N MET A 108 -18.22 2.02 22.06
CA MET A 108 -18.38 3.44 21.76
C MET A 108 -17.89 4.37 22.89
N ASP A 109 -17.54 3.81 24.06
CA ASP A 109 -17.01 4.56 25.20
C ASP A 109 -15.50 4.35 25.29
N TYR A 110 -14.72 5.28 24.71
CA TYR A 110 -13.27 5.29 24.79
C TYR A 110 -12.83 5.91 26.11
N ARG A 111 -12.30 5.10 27.01
CA ARG A 111 -11.64 5.57 28.23
C ARG A 111 -10.14 5.32 28.13
N THR A 112 -9.35 6.31 28.51
CA THR A 112 -7.90 6.18 28.57
C THR A 112 -7.53 5.09 29.57
N ILE A 113 -6.96 4.00 29.08
CA ILE A 113 -6.30 3.01 29.93
C ILE A 113 -4.86 3.49 30.11
N ALA A 114 -4.53 3.96 31.31
CA ALA A 114 -3.16 4.25 31.68
C ALA A 114 -2.56 3.00 32.33
N SER A 115 -1.49 2.45 31.73
CA SER A 115 -0.65 1.49 32.42
C SER A 115 0.20 2.26 33.43
N VAL A 116 -0.25 2.36 34.68
CA VAL A 116 0.51 2.95 35.78
C VAL A 116 1.13 1.80 36.57
N PRO A 117 2.42 1.48 36.38
CA PRO A 117 3.07 0.40 37.11
C PRO A 117 3.09 0.75 38.60
N THR A 118 2.81 -0.23 39.46
CA THR A 118 2.96 -0.08 40.92
C THR A 118 4.44 0.09 41.27
N GLU A 119 4.76 0.59 42.46
CA GLU A 119 6.17 0.73 42.87
C GLU A 119 6.92 -0.61 42.86
N ASP A 120 6.25 -1.72 43.16
CA ASP A 120 6.84 -3.06 43.13
C ASP A 120 7.16 -3.51 41.68
N ASP A 121 6.30 -3.17 40.71
CA ASP A 121 6.53 -3.44 39.28
C ASP A 121 7.73 -2.66 38.71
N ARG A 122 8.05 -1.50 39.32
CA ARG A 122 9.21 -0.67 38.94
C ARG A 122 10.49 -1.11 39.64
N SER A 123 10.40 -2.01 40.62
CA SER A 123 11.56 -2.47 41.36
C SER A 123 12.34 -3.51 40.55
N LEU A 124 13.67 -3.36 40.51
CA LEU A 124 14.55 -4.37 39.95
C LEU A 124 14.63 -5.54 40.95
N LYS A 125 13.92 -6.63 40.67
CA LYS A 125 13.99 -7.85 41.46
C LYS A 125 15.29 -8.59 41.14
N ALA A 126 16.04 -8.94 42.18
CA ALA A 126 17.24 -9.77 42.02
C ALA A 126 16.83 -11.16 41.49
N VAL A 127 17.54 -11.63 40.47
CA VAL A 127 17.36 -12.95 39.84
C VAL A 127 18.09 -14.02 40.65
#